data_AF-B3EBV8-F1
#
_entry.id   AF-B3EBV8-F1
#
_cell.length_a   1.000
_cell.length_b   1.000
_cell.length_c   1.000
_cell.angle_alpha   90.00
_cell.angle_beta   90.00
_cell.angle_gamma   90.00
#
_symmetry.space_group_name_H-M   'P 1'
#
loop_
_entity.id
_entity.type
_entity.pdbx_description
1 polymer ?
#
loop_
_entity_poly.entity_id
_entity_poly.type
_entity_poly.pdbx_seq_one_letter_code
_entity_poly.pdbx_strand_id
1 'polypeptide(L)'
;MVTDKRFSDYGVCELAKIEPSLNQKRYYGISIQPGLFEIILHRQWGRLGCRPRSMDEYFNSIELAVAKANSLYGAKTRKGYREV
;
A
#
# COMPACT_ATOMS: atom_id res chain seq x y z
N MET A 1 4.32 18.70 11.24
CA MET A 1 4.84 17.83 10.16
C MET A 1 4.21 16.46 10.37
N VAL A 2 3.19 16.10 9.58
CA VAL A 2 2.51 14.81 9.76
C VAL A 2 3.45 13.72 9.27
N THR A 3 3.93 12.90 10.18
CA THR A 3 4.73 11.72 9.90
C THR A 3 3.86 10.74 9.13
N ASP A 4 3.89 10.79 7.79
CA ASP A 4 3.26 9.83 6.86
C ASP A 4 3.96 8.44 6.93
N LYS A 5 4.40 8.03 8.12
CA LYS A 5 5.05 6.75 8.38
C LYS A 5 4.03 5.81 9.02
N ARG A 6 3.43 4.96 8.19
CA ARG A 6 2.51 3.88 8.61
C ARG A 6 3.23 2.57 8.92
N PHE A 7 4.36 2.32 8.28
CA PHE A 7 5.15 1.12 8.43
C PHE A 7 6.43 1.43 9.21
N SER A 8 6.76 0.56 10.17
CA SER A 8 8.04 0.55 10.89
C SER A 8 8.80 -0.77 10.70
N ASP A 9 8.12 -1.82 10.25
CA ASP A 9 8.62 -3.17 10.01
C ASP A 9 7.65 -3.86 9.02
N TYR A 10 7.66 -5.19 8.94
CA TYR A 10 6.63 -6.00 8.28
C TYR A 10 5.21 -5.58 8.68
N GLY A 11 4.27 -5.71 7.75
CA GLY A 11 2.89 -5.35 8.04
C GLY A 11 2.03 -5.19 6.80
N VAL A 12 0.75 -4.96 7.02
CA VAL A 12 -0.27 -4.78 5.99
C VAL A 12 -1.01 -3.46 6.24
N CYS A 13 -1.36 -2.77 5.16
CA CYS A 13 -2.23 -1.61 5.15
C CYS A 13 -3.16 -1.71 3.94
N GLU A 14 -4.45 -1.60 4.20
CA GLU A 14 -5.47 -1.53 3.18
C GLU A 14 -6.02 -0.11 3.11
N LEU A 15 -6.17 0.42 1.90
CA LEU A 15 -6.66 1.77 1.67
C LEU A 15 -7.84 1.74 0.69
N ALA A 16 -8.85 2.55 0.96
CA ALA A 16 -9.97 2.77 0.06
C ALA A 16 -10.10 4.26 -0.32
N LYS A 17 -10.52 4.51 -1.55
CA LYS A 17 -11.01 5.82 -2.00
C LYS A 17 -12.43 5.65 -2.54
N ILE A 18 -13.40 6.27 -1.86
CA ILE A 18 -14.82 6.17 -2.19
C ILE A 18 -15.37 7.59 -2.40
N GLU A 19 -15.66 7.93 -3.66
CA GLU A 19 -16.31 9.17 -4.06
C GLU A 19 -17.60 8.83 -4.82
N PRO A 20 -18.77 8.78 -4.14
CA PRO A 20 -20.03 8.34 -4.75
C PRO A 20 -20.47 9.23 -5.93
N SER A 21 -20.25 10.54 -5.82
CA SER A 21 -20.58 11.52 -6.86
C SER A 21 -19.85 11.27 -8.18
N LEU A 22 -18.71 10.57 -8.14
CA LEU A 22 -17.88 10.24 -9.31
C LEU A 22 -17.94 8.75 -9.68
N ASN A 23 -18.83 7.96 -9.06
CA ASN A 23 -18.86 6.49 -9.16
C ASN A 23 -17.48 5.85 -8.94
N GLN A 24 -16.67 6.44 -8.05
CA GLN A 24 -15.31 5.99 -7.81
C GLN A 24 -15.25 5.18 -6.51
N LYS A 25 -14.99 3.88 -6.66
CA LYS A 25 -14.74 2.96 -5.54
C LYS A 25 -13.44 2.21 -5.81
N ARG A 26 -12.33 2.68 -5.25
CA ARG A 26 -10.99 2.14 -5.50
C ARG A 26 -10.39 1.56 -4.23
N TYR A 27 -9.62 0.49 -4.40
CA TYR A 27 -8.86 -0.19 -3.37
C TYR A 27 -7.36 -0.08 -3.68
N TYR A 28 -6.54 0.01 -2.64
CA TYR A 28 -5.10 -0.08 -2.70
C TYR A 28 -4.56 -0.80 -1.45
N GLY A 29 -3.91 -1.94 -1.64
CA GLY A 29 -3.26 -2.71 -0.58
C GLY A 29 -1.74 -2.57 -0.66
N ILE A 30 -1.09 -2.47 0.51
CA ILE A 30 0.36 -2.47 0.68
C ILE A 30 0.70 -3.48 1.77
N SER A 31 1.56 -4.45 1.47
CA SER A 31 2.06 -5.37 2.49
C SER A 31 3.54 -5.65 2.33
N ILE A 32 4.29 -5.57 3.43
CA ILE A 32 5.67 -6.00 3.53
C ILE A 32 5.66 -7.41 4.12
N GLN A 33 6.19 -8.38 3.38
CA GLN A 33 6.16 -9.80 3.71
C GLN A 33 7.59 -10.37 3.67
N PRO A 34 7.92 -11.34 4.54
CA PRO A 34 9.18 -12.08 4.43
C PRO A 34 9.10 -13.04 3.22
N GLY A 35 10.08 -12.97 2.33
CA GLY A 35 10.30 -13.97 1.28
C GLY A 35 11.40 -14.96 1.68
N LEU A 36 11.61 -15.98 0.84
CA LEU A 36 12.60 -17.03 1.11
C LEU A 36 14.04 -16.49 1.16
N PHE A 37 14.35 -15.48 0.35
CA PHE A 37 15.68 -14.86 0.25
C PHE A 37 15.66 -13.34 0.38
N GLU A 38 14.52 -12.72 0.09
CA GLU A 38 14.36 -11.27 -0.01
C GLU A 38 13.10 -10.83 0.73
N ILE A 39 13.00 -9.54 1.03
CA ILE A 39 11.79 -8.94 1.57
C ILE A 39 10.90 -8.51 0.42
N ILE A 40 9.62 -8.88 0.49
CA ILE A 40 8.66 -8.65 -0.59
C ILE A 40 7.72 -7.53 -0.18
N LEU A 41 7.70 -6.45 -0.97
CA LEU A 41 6.63 -5.46 -0.93
C LEU A 41 5.57 -5.85 -1.95
N HIS A 42 4.52 -6.50 -1.46
CA HIS A 42 3.36 -6.85 -2.27
C HIS A 42 2.37 -5.67 -2.30
N ARG A 43 1.96 -5.27 -3.50
CA ARG A 43 1.00 -4.19 -3.72
C ARG A 43 -0.20 -4.72 -4.47
N GLN A 44 -1.39 -4.26 -4.10
CA GLN A 44 -2.64 -4.61 -4.78
C GLN A 44 -3.43 -3.35 -5.10
N TRP A 45 -4.13 -3.32 -6.23
CA TRP A 45 -4.99 -2.19 -6.57
C TRP A 45 -6.09 -2.56 -7.54
N GLY A 46 -7.24 -1.90 -7.41
CA GLY A 46 -8.38 -2.20 -8.26
C GLY A 46 -9.60 -1.35 -7.97
N ARG A 47 -10.71 -1.71 -8.62
CA ARG A 47 -12.04 -1.26 -8.21
C ARG A 47 -12.51 -2.18 -7.08
N LEU A 48 -13.09 -1.61 -6.04
CA LEU A 48 -13.60 -2.37 -4.90
C LEU A 48 -14.73 -3.31 -5.37
N GLY A 49 -14.65 -4.60 -5.03
CA GLY A 49 -15.56 -5.65 -5.51
C GLY A 49 -15.14 -6.36 -6.81
N CYS A 50 -13.99 -6.01 -7.40
CA CYS A 50 -13.41 -6.73 -8.53
C CYS A 50 -12.08 -7.38 -8.13
N ARG A 51 -11.62 -8.38 -8.91
CA ARG A 51 -10.28 -8.94 -8.73
C ARG A 51 -9.21 -7.83 -8.84
N PRO A 52 -8.38 -7.60 -7.82
CA PRO A 52 -7.35 -6.58 -7.88
C PRO A 52 -6.23 -7.02 -8.81
N ARG A 53 -5.52 -6.04 -9.37
CA ARG A 53 -4.17 -6.26 -9.92
C ARG A 53 -3.19 -6.28 -8.77
N SER A 54 -2.09 -7.00 -8.93
CA SER A 54 -1.01 -7.04 -7.96
C SER A 54 0.35 -6.84 -8.62
N MET A 55 1.34 -6.44 -7.81
CA MET A 55 2.74 -6.41 -8.20
C MET A 55 3.62 -6.50 -6.96
N ASP A 56 4.67 -7.30 -7.09
CA ASP A 56 5.70 -7.48 -6.07
C ASP A 56 6.94 -6.66 -6.43
N GLU A 57 7.53 -6.04 -5.41
CA GLU A 57 8.86 -5.44 -5.46
C GLU A 57 9.72 -6.15 -4.40
N TYR A 58 10.95 -6.51 -4.76
CA TYR A 58 11.85 -7.27 -3.90
C TYR A 58 12.95 -6.37 -3.34
N PHE A 59 13.33 -6.58 -2.09
CA PHE A 59 14.28 -5.77 -1.34
C PHE A 59 15.24 -6.62 -0.53
N ASN A 60 16.50 -6.17 -0.46
CA ASN A 60 17.55 -6.81 0.34
C ASN A 60 17.58 -6.36 1.81
N SER A 61 16.76 -5.37 2.19
CA SER A 61 16.71 -4.86 3.57
C SER A 61 15.32 -4.33 3.91
N ILE A 62 14.95 -4.46 5.18
CA ILE A 62 13.63 -4.06 5.69
C ILE A 62 13.47 -2.55 5.66
N GLU A 63 14.54 -1.80 5.89
CA GLU A 63 14.56 -0.34 5.86
C GLU A 63 14.18 0.20 4.49
N LEU A 64 14.67 -0.43 3.40
CA LEU A 64 14.31 -0.05 2.03
C LEU A 64 12.85 -0.36 1.72
N ALA A 65 12.36 -1.53 2.12
CA ALA A 65 10.96 -1.92 1.94
C ALA A 65 10.02 -0.98 2.71
N VAL A 66 10.34 -0.67 3.97
CA VAL A 66 9.59 0.27 4.82
C VAL A 66 9.59 1.68 4.25
N ALA A 67 10.73 2.17 3.75
CA ALA A 67 10.82 3.48 3.11
C ALA A 67 9.93 3.56 1.86
N LYS A 68 9.94 2.51 1.02
CA LYS A 68 9.08 2.42 -0.16
C LYS A 68 7.60 2.34 0.22
N ALA A 69 7.24 1.51 1.19
CA ALA A 69 5.87 1.35 1.66
C ALA A 69 5.29 2.67 2.20
N ASN A 70 6.06 3.40 3.01
CA ASN A 70 5.65 4.71 3.53
C ASN A 70 5.54 5.77 2.43
N SER A 71 6.44 5.75 1.44
CA SER A 71 6.34 6.63 0.27
C SER A 71 5.03 6.39 -0.51
N LEU A 72 4.67 5.11 -0.71
CA LEU A 72 3.41 4.73 -1.36
C LEU A 72 2.19 5.12 -0.51
N TYR A 73 2.21 4.84 0.79
CA TYR A 73 1.17 5.22 1.74
C TYR A 73 0.90 6.73 1.67
N GLY A 74 1.92 7.56 1.90
CA GLY A 74 1.80 9.02 1.83
C GLY A 74 1.33 9.52 0.45
N ALA A 75 1.81 8.92 -0.64
CA ALA A 75 1.35 9.28 -1.97
C ALA A 75 -0.13 8.95 -2.23
N LYS A 76 -0.67 7.91 -1.61
CA LYS A 76 -2.07 7.50 -1.73
C LYS A 76 -2.97 8.28 -0.79
N THR A 77 -2.56 8.51 0.45
CA THR A 77 -3.31 9.36 1.39
C THR A 77 -3.50 10.76 0.84
N ARG A 78 -2.45 11.38 0.27
CA ARG A 78 -2.55 12.67 -0.44
C ARG A 78 -3.48 12.65 -1.66
N LYS A 79 -3.75 11.48 -2.25
CA LYS A 79 -4.73 11.31 -3.35
C LYS A 79 -6.16 11.08 -2.85
N GLY A 80 -6.39 11.15 -1.54
CA GLY A 80 -7.69 10.95 -0.89
C GLY A 80 -8.02 9.49 -0.60
N TYR A 81 -7.04 8.59 -0.65
CA TYR A 81 -7.22 7.25 -0.08
C TYR A 81 -7.18 7.34 1.44
N ARG A 82 -7.98 6.52 2.12
CA ARG A 82 -8.03 6.41 3.57
C ARG A 82 -7.85 4.95 3.97
N GLU A 83 -7.16 4.72 5.08
CA GLU A 83 -7.03 3.38 5.66
C GLU A 83 -8.41 2.84 6.07
N VAL A 84 -8.61 1.54 5.86
CA VAL A 84 -9.85 0.81 6.16
C VAL A 84 -9.63 -0.31 7.16
#